data_AF-A0ABC8R016-F1
#
_entry.id   AF-A0ABC8R016-F1
#
_cell.length_a   1.000
_cell.length_b   1.000
_cell.length_c   1.000
_cell.angle_alpha   90.00
_cell.angle_beta   90.00
_cell.angle_gamma   90.00
#
_symmetry.space_group_name_H-M   'P 1'
#
loop_
_entity.id
_entity.type
_entity.pdbx_description
1 polymer ?
#
loop_
_entity_poly.entity_id
_entity_poly.type
_entity_poly.pdbx_seq_one_letter_code
_entity_poly.pdbx_strand_id
1 'polypeptide(L)'
;KKIMLLLKDLKSYILFVMISINGFGQIFCVHAQALSYLCSDDIANSSYIDDRTSLLDSLSSRATSMDFYNETFNDIHGLFLYRGDINAFTCRNCVTDAGEEIIRVCQPNRNNNNLV
;
A
#
# COMPACT_ATOMS: atom_id res chain seq x y z
N LYS A 1 15.41 -4.09 -27.50
CA LYS A 1 14.21 -3.50 -26.86
C LYS A 1 13.17 -4.59 -26.68
N LYS A 2 13.15 -5.28 -25.53
CA LYS A 2 12.12 -6.28 -25.19
C LYS A 2 11.50 -5.82 -23.88
N ILE A 3 10.30 -5.28 -23.96
CA ILE A 3 9.42 -5.04 -22.81
C ILE A 3 8.63 -6.34 -22.66
N MET A 4 8.96 -7.10 -21.61
CA MET A 4 8.18 -8.24 -21.16
C MET A 4 7.17 -7.71 -20.15
N LEU A 5 6.00 -7.29 -20.64
CA LEU A 5 4.82 -7.15 -19.78
C LEU A 5 4.33 -8.57 -19.50
N LEU A 6 4.55 -9.05 -18.27
CA LEU A 6 4.03 -10.32 -17.77
C LEU A 6 2.51 -10.20 -17.59
N LEU A 7 1.81 -10.37 -18.71
CA LEU A 7 0.41 -10.76 -18.83
C LEU A 7 0.25 -12.16 -18.23
N LYS A 8 -0.01 -12.27 -16.93
CA LYS A 8 -0.61 -13.49 -16.40
C LYS A 8 -2.13 -13.33 -16.48
N ASP A 9 -2.62 -13.82 -17.63
CA ASP A 9 -3.99 -14.26 -17.94
C ASP A 9 -5.09 -13.22 -18.19
N LEU A 10 -4.85 -12.34 -19.19
CA LEU A 10 -5.85 -11.50 -19.84
C LEU A 10 -7.11 -12.27 -20.29
N LYS A 11 -6.98 -13.55 -20.66
CA LYS A 11 -8.12 -14.38 -21.09
C LYS A 11 -9.06 -14.78 -19.95
N SER A 12 -8.52 -14.99 -18.75
CA SER A 12 -9.33 -15.27 -17.57
C SER A 12 -10.08 -14.01 -17.14
N TYR A 13 -9.40 -12.85 -17.20
CA TYR A 13 -9.98 -11.56 -16.88
C TYR A 13 -11.15 -11.15 -17.79
N ILE A 14 -11.00 -11.32 -19.11
CA ILE A 14 -12.07 -10.99 -20.08
C ILE A 14 -13.33 -11.84 -19.84
N LEU A 15 -13.17 -13.09 -19.40
CA LEU A 15 -14.31 -13.99 -19.17
C LEU A 15 -15.14 -13.60 -17.92
N PHE A 16 -14.49 -13.09 -16.87
CA PHE A 16 -15.15 -12.64 -15.64
C PHE A 16 -15.84 -11.28 -15.77
N VAL A 17 -15.31 -10.39 -16.63
CA VAL A 17 -15.87 -9.05 -16.86
C VAL A 17 -17.24 -9.10 -17.56
N MET A 18 -17.49 -10.09 -18.42
CA MET A 18 -18.78 -10.19 -19.14
C MET A 18 -19.95 -10.66 -18.28
N ILE A 19 -19.70 -11.34 -17.15
CA ILE A 19 -20.76 -11.92 -16.30
C ILE A 19 -21.29 -10.90 -15.27
N SER A 20 -20.54 -9.83 -14.99
CA SER A 20 -20.82 -8.88 -13.91
C SER A 20 -21.54 -7.58 -14.34
N ILE A 21 -21.81 -7.39 -15.64
CA ILE A 21 -22.34 -6.13 -16.18
C ILE A 21 -23.86 -5.95 -15.97
N ASN A 22 -24.57 -6.95 -15.41
CA ASN A 22 -25.96 -6.78 -15.00
C ASN A 22 -26.06 -6.61 -13.47
N GLY A 23 -25.77 -5.38 -13.04
CA GLY A 23 -26.13 -4.89 -11.71
C GLY A 23 -25.16 -5.30 -10.60
N PHE A 24 -24.14 -4.50 -10.36
CA PHE A 24 -23.74 -4.03 -9.03
C PHE A 24 -22.63 -3.00 -9.27
N GLY A 25 -22.87 -1.73 -8.90
CA GLY A 25 -21.91 -0.65 -9.02
C GLY A 25 -20.74 -0.84 -8.06
N GLN A 26 -19.79 -1.69 -8.43
CA GLN A 26 -18.53 -1.84 -7.73
C GLN A 26 -17.45 -1.16 -8.55
N ILE A 27 -17.13 0.05 -8.09
CA ILE A 27 -15.94 0.81 -8.43
C ILE A 27 -14.74 -0.12 -8.23
N PHE A 28 -14.13 -0.54 -9.33
CA PHE A 28 -12.82 -1.19 -9.30
C PHE A 28 -11.80 -0.13 -8.88
N CYS A 29 -11.48 -0.06 -7.59
CA CYS A 29 -10.17 0.43 -7.22
C CYS A 29 -9.21 -0.72 -7.49
N VAL A 30 -8.49 -0.58 -8.62
CA VAL A 30 -7.37 -1.45 -8.97
C VAL A 30 -6.50 -1.56 -7.72
N HIS A 31 -6.36 -2.78 -7.24
CA HIS A 31 -5.48 -3.19 -6.15
C HIS A 31 -4.21 -2.31 -6.15
N ALA A 32 -3.91 -1.66 -5.01
CA ALA A 32 -2.69 -0.88 -4.86
C ALA A 32 -1.50 -1.85 -4.95
N GLN A 33 -0.96 -2.01 -6.16
CA GLN A 33 0.24 -2.82 -6.37
C GLN A 33 1.42 -1.92 -6.03
N ALA A 34 2.20 -2.29 -5.01
CA ALA A 34 3.43 -1.55 -4.73
C ALA A 34 4.34 -1.55 -5.97
N LEU A 35 4.67 -0.36 -6.45
CA LEU A 35 5.60 -0.18 -7.58
C LEU A 35 7.04 -0.52 -7.16
N SER A 36 7.40 -0.15 -5.94
CA SER A 36 8.73 -0.37 -5.37
C SER A 36 8.69 -0.22 -3.87
N TYR A 37 9.63 -0.86 -3.18
CA TYR A 37 9.88 -0.66 -1.76
C TYR A 37 11.35 -0.33 -1.53
N LEU A 38 11.60 0.49 -0.53
CA LEU A 38 12.94 0.86 -0.08
C LEU A 38 12.98 0.60 1.43
N CYS A 39 13.77 -0.38 1.82
CA CYS A 39 13.92 -0.78 3.22
C CYS A 39 15.33 -0.43 3.71
N SER A 40 15.45 -0.10 5.01
CA SER A 40 16.77 -0.02 5.65
C SER A 40 17.20 -1.39 6.16
N ASP A 41 18.52 -1.63 6.14
CA ASP A 41 19.15 -2.85 6.66
C ASP A 41 19.44 -2.78 8.17
N ASP A 42 18.96 -1.72 8.83
CA ASP A 42 19.21 -1.48 10.23
C ASP A 42 18.56 -2.53 11.14
N ILE A 43 19.27 -2.82 12.23
CA ILE A 43 18.76 -3.66 13.31
C ILE A 43 17.75 -2.85 14.12
N ALA A 44 16.49 -3.22 14.05
CA ALA A 44 15.46 -2.63 14.90
C ALA A 44 15.25 -3.45 16.18
N ASN A 45 15.02 -2.75 17.29
CA ASN A 45 14.55 -3.35 18.53
C ASN A 45 13.02 -3.54 18.49
N SER A 46 12.47 -4.25 19.47
CA SER A 46 11.01 -4.51 19.55
C SER A 46 10.18 -3.25 19.70
N SER A 47 10.67 -2.24 20.45
CA SER A 47 9.97 -0.95 20.61
C SER A 47 9.74 -0.28 19.27
N TYR A 48 10.77 -0.19 18.43
CA TYR A 48 10.66 0.38 17.09
C TYR A 48 9.63 -0.35 16.23
N ILE A 49 9.56 -1.68 16.34
CA ILE A 49 8.59 -2.48 15.57
C ILE A 49 7.15 -2.14 15.99
N ASP A 50 6.89 -2.04 17.29
CA ASP A 50 5.57 -1.71 17.84
C ASP A 50 5.20 -0.24 17.56
N ASP A 51 6.15 0.68 17.75
CA ASP A 51 5.99 2.11 17.50
C ASP A 51 5.72 2.39 16.02
N ARG A 52 6.45 1.72 15.12
CA ARG A 52 6.23 1.80 13.67
C ARG A 52 4.85 1.26 13.27
N THR A 53 4.42 0.16 13.88
CA THR A 53 3.09 -0.41 13.59
C THR A 53 1.98 0.57 14.02
N SER A 54 2.12 1.14 15.23
CA SER A 54 1.21 2.15 15.75
C SER A 54 1.16 3.41 14.88
N LEU A 55 2.32 3.84 14.38
CA LEU A 55 2.43 4.97 13.45
C LEU A 55 1.70 4.69 12.13
N LEU A 56 1.87 3.52 11.53
CA LEU A 56 1.19 3.14 10.28
C LEU A 56 -0.34 3.05 10.46
N ASP A 57 -0.80 2.55 11.60
CA ASP A 57 -2.24 2.54 11.95
C ASP A 57 -2.81 3.96 12.09
N SER A 58 -2.07 4.86 12.74
CA SER A 58 -2.45 6.27 12.90
C SER A 58 -2.55 6.97 11.55
N LEU A 59 -1.55 6.82 10.67
CA LEU A 59 -1.58 7.35 9.30
C LEU A 59 -2.81 6.85 8.53
N SER A 60 -3.11 5.56 8.61
CA SER A 60 -4.27 4.94 7.96
C SER A 60 -5.60 5.50 8.49
N SER A 61 -5.67 5.86 9.77
CA SER A 61 -6.85 6.51 10.35
C SER A 61 -7.09 7.92 9.78
N ARG A 62 -6.01 8.65 9.47
CA ARG A 62 -6.06 10.04 8.94
C ARG A 62 -6.36 10.10 7.45
N ALA A 63 -6.10 9.02 6.72
CA ALA A 63 -6.48 8.82 5.32
C ALA A 63 -8.01 8.85 5.06
N THR A 64 -8.83 8.93 6.11
CA THR A 64 -10.29 9.16 6.00
C THR A 64 -10.66 10.59 5.61
N SER A 65 -9.78 11.56 5.79
CA SER A 65 -10.12 12.98 5.68
C SER A 65 -9.01 13.87 5.13
N MET A 66 -7.81 13.33 4.95
CA MET A 66 -6.64 14.09 4.53
C MET A 66 -5.99 13.47 3.31
N ASP A 67 -5.59 14.33 2.37
CA ASP A 67 -4.92 13.91 1.14
C ASP A 67 -3.42 13.74 1.28
N PHE A 68 -2.88 14.46 2.25
CA PHE A 68 -1.52 14.40 2.69
C PHE A 68 -1.53 14.59 4.20
N TYR A 69 -0.81 13.74 4.92
CA TYR A 69 -0.63 13.89 6.35
C TYR A 69 0.72 13.30 6.75
N ASN A 70 1.38 13.96 7.70
CA ASN A 70 2.58 13.47 8.34
C ASN A 70 2.38 13.50 9.85
N GLU A 71 3.08 12.62 10.53
CA GLU A 71 3.16 12.64 11.98
C GLU A 71 4.49 12.05 12.45
N THR A 72 4.79 12.30 13.71
CA THR A 72 5.95 11.76 14.39
C THR A 72 5.48 11.03 15.64
N PHE A 73 5.94 9.80 15.81
CA PHE A 73 5.61 8.98 16.96
C PHE A 73 6.89 8.32 17.48
N ASN A 74 7.27 8.60 18.72
CA ASN A 74 8.49 8.05 19.36
C ASN A 74 9.74 8.15 18.47
N ASP A 75 10.01 9.37 17.95
CA ASP A 75 11.12 9.70 17.04
C ASP A 75 11.09 9.01 15.66
N ILE A 76 9.99 8.31 15.34
CA ILE A 76 9.74 7.75 14.01
C ILE A 76 8.86 8.74 13.24
N HIS A 77 9.35 9.19 12.09
CA HIS A 77 8.61 10.07 11.18
C HIS A 77 7.90 9.25 10.11
N GLY A 78 6.62 9.54 9.88
CA GLY A 78 5.81 8.87 8.86
C GLY A 78 4.93 9.86 8.12
N LEU A 79 4.61 9.55 6.87
CA LEU A 79 3.66 10.31 6.07
C LEU A 79 2.94 9.40 5.07
N PHE A 80 1.78 9.85 4.62
CA PHE A 80 1.15 9.32 3.41
C PHE A 80 0.76 10.47 2.48
N LEU A 81 0.68 10.15 1.19
CA LEU A 81 0.15 11.01 0.15
C LEU A 81 -0.73 10.15 -0.75
N TYR A 82 -1.96 10.60 -1.00
CA TYR A 82 -2.81 9.99 -2.00
C TYR A 82 -3.19 10.99 -3.10
N ARG A 83 -3.63 10.46 -4.24
CA ARG A 83 -4.08 11.25 -5.39
C ARG A 83 -5.51 11.78 -5.13
N GLY A 84 -5.70 13.08 -4.93
CA GLY A 84 -6.98 13.69 -4.51
C GLY A 84 -8.19 13.54 -5.45
N ASP A 85 -8.12 12.69 -6.48
CA ASP A 85 -9.25 12.34 -7.37
C ASP A 85 -9.94 11.02 -6.99
N ILE A 86 -9.49 10.34 -5.92
CA ILE A 86 -10.16 9.16 -5.34
C ILE A 86 -10.93 9.55 -4.08
N ASN A 87 -11.92 8.74 -3.71
CA ASN A 87 -12.71 8.97 -2.49
C ASN A 87 -11.92 8.54 -1.23
N ALA A 88 -12.30 9.09 -0.08
CA ALA A 88 -11.68 8.84 1.21
C ALA A 88 -11.66 7.36 1.64
N PHE A 89 -12.66 6.57 1.27
CA PHE A 89 -12.70 5.14 1.60
C PHE A 89 -11.61 4.38 0.83
N THR A 90 -11.47 4.66 -0.46
CA THR A 90 -10.39 4.11 -1.27
C THR A 90 -9.03 4.57 -0.76
N CYS A 91 -8.87 5.85 -0.41
CA CYS A 91 -7.64 6.37 0.17
C CYS A 91 -7.25 5.58 1.42
N ARG A 92 -8.16 5.48 2.38
CA ARG A 92 -7.92 4.75 3.63
C ARG A 92 -7.47 3.32 3.37
N ASN A 93 -8.17 2.58 2.53
CA ASN A 93 -7.79 1.20 2.24
C ASN A 93 -6.41 1.11 1.59
N CYS A 94 -6.08 2.03 0.67
CA CYS A 94 -4.75 2.08 0.06
C CYS A 94 -3.64 2.33 1.08
N VAL A 95 -3.86 3.23 2.05
CA VAL A 95 -2.87 3.53 3.09
C VAL A 95 -2.74 2.36 4.07
N THR A 96 -3.84 1.71 4.44
CA THR A 96 -3.83 0.49 5.26
C THR A 96 -3.04 -0.63 4.57
N ASP A 97 -3.39 -0.96 3.32
CA ASP A 97 -2.73 -2.03 2.55
C ASP A 97 -1.23 -1.74 2.39
N ALA A 98 -0.86 -0.48 2.12
CA ALA A 98 0.54 -0.07 2.04
C ALA A 98 1.28 -0.22 3.37
N GLY A 99 0.65 0.13 4.49
CA GLY A 99 1.22 -0.06 5.82
C GLY A 99 1.49 -1.53 6.14
N GLU A 100 0.51 -2.40 5.88
CA GLU A 100 0.65 -3.86 6.04
C GLU A 100 1.76 -4.43 5.12
N GLU A 101 1.83 -3.95 3.88
CA GLU A 101 2.86 -4.37 2.94
C GLU A 101 4.27 -3.92 3.39
N ILE A 102 4.43 -2.70 3.89
CA ILE A 102 5.70 -2.22 4.45
C ILE A 102 6.13 -3.07 5.64
N ILE A 103 5.21 -3.45 6.55
CA ILE A 103 5.54 -4.32 7.69
C ILE A 103 6.02 -5.69 7.20
N ARG A 104 5.34 -6.24 6.19
CA ARG A 104 5.65 -7.57 5.62
C ARG A 104 6.95 -7.56 4.84
N VAL A 105 7.18 -6.54 4.02
CA VAL A 105 8.29 -6.46 3.07
C VAL A 105 9.52 -5.84 3.72
N CYS A 106 9.40 -4.77 4.50
CA CYS A 106 10.52 -4.14 5.21
C CYS A 106 10.66 -4.70 6.62
N GLN A 107 11.12 -5.95 6.69
CA GLN A 107 11.40 -6.61 7.95
C GLN A 107 12.75 -6.13 8.49
N PRO A 108 12.82 -5.72 9.77
CA PRO A 108 14.11 -5.41 10.39
C PRO A 108 15.05 -6.60 10.29
N ASN A 109 16.34 -6.33 10.10
CA ASN A 109 17.38 -7.35 9.95
C ASN A 109 17.30 -8.20 8.67
N ARG A 110 16.56 -7.75 7.64
CA ARG A 110 16.58 -8.36 6.31
C ARG A 110 16.92 -7.32 5.25
N ASN A 111 17.90 -7.66 4.40
CA ASN A 111 18.36 -6.84 3.30
C ASN A 111 17.48 -7.01 2.06
N ASN A 112 16.54 -6.08 1.89
CA ASN A 112 15.43 -6.23 0.96
C ASN A 112 15.47 -5.08 -0.06
N ASN A 113 16.30 -5.24 -1.10
CA ASN A 113 16.48 -4.24 -2.14
C ASN A 113 15.72 -4.60 -3.44
N ASN A 114 14.54 -5.26 -3.38
CA ASN A 114 13.87 -5.59 -4.65
C ASN A 114 13.15 -4.36 -5.21
N LEU A 115 13.66 -3.92 -6.35
CA LEU A 115 12.85 -3.39 -7.43
C LEU A 115 12.03 -4.56 -7.99
N VAL A 116 10.70 -4.53 -7.87
CA VAL A 116 9.81 -5.48 -8.56
C VAL A 116 9.69 -5.08 -10.02
#